data_AF-A0A8T8WRA9-F1
#
_entry.id   AF-A0A8T8WRA9-F1
#
_cell.length_a   1.000
_cell.length_b   1.000
_cell.length_c   1.000
_cell.angle_alpha   90.00
_cell.angle_beta   90.00
_cell.angle_gamma   90.00
#
_symmetry.space_group_name_H-M   'P 1'
#
loop_
_entity.id
_entity.type
_entity.pdbx_description
1 polymer ?
#
loop_
_entity_poly.entity_id
_entity_poly.type
_entity_poly.pdbx_seq_one_letter_code
_entity_poly.pdbx_strand_id
1 'polypeptide(L)'
;MAPPEPVAPEFYPAYCFKASPTHFTWVKMAVADVLQLTRRAEYPEGIFFHQNHPIHFIAVAGLITARTEYPRVTVLTLDDSSGAVLDVVVQKADAAAVGPAPAPAPAPAAPIAPATAPAEASGPASTAPDPTTASAPHHIAPTTALPLDIHPLVPGALAHLKGTLSIYRHTRIQLQLERCALLRGGGGGVNAEMRFLEQRDRFRVEVLDAPWVLAAEEVARLRREADAEEERGEAEVARWRRRARRRVEREERDGRKIWERWEVEEGRREKEAAVVREAGVELMRLLGRRGVKRGVEFHNGDGAGDGSRNRQGG
;
A
#
# COMPACT_ATOMS: atom_id res chain seq x y z
N MET A 1 4.28 -17.66 -57.94
CA MET A 1 3.28 -17.93 -56.88
C MET A 1 3.61 -17.00 -55.73
N ALA A 2 2.72 -16.08 -55.36
CA ALA A 2 2.99 -15.21 -54.20
C ALA A 2 3.04 -16.08 -52.93
N PRO A 3 3.88 -15.76 -51.92
CA PRO A 3 3.76 -16.38 -50.62
C PRO A 3 2.36 -16.09 -50.06
N PRO A 4 1.74 -17.03 -49.32
CA PRO A 4 0.48 -16.76 -48.64
C PRO A 4 0.69 -15.58 -47.68
N GLU A 5 -0.27 -14.64 -47.64
CA GLU A 5 -0.18 -13.53 -46.69
C GLU A 5 -0.12 -14.07 -45.25
N PRO A 6 0.73 -13.50 -44.38
CA PRO A 6 0.84 -13.94 -43.00
C PRO A 6 -0.49 -13.69 -42.29
N VAL A 7 -1.19 -14.77 -41.93
CA VAL A 7 -2.43 -14.71 -41.16
C VAL A 7 -2.14 -13.97 -39.85
N ALA A 8 -2.90 -12.90 -39.59
CA ALA A 8 -2.75 -12.13 -38.37
C ALA A 8 -2.94 -13.03 -37.14
N PRO A 9 -2.07 -12.94 -36.12
CA PRO A 9 -2.09 -13.87 -35.00
C PRO A 9 -3.36 -13.72 -34.16
N GLU A 10 -3.95 -14.85 -33.75
CA GLU A 10 -5.20 -14.90 -32.98
C GLU A 10 -4.97 -14.40 -31.55
N PHE A 11 -5.90 -13.59 -31.02
CA PHE A 11 -5.85 -13.09 -29.66
C PHE A 11 -6.82 -13.87 -28.78
N TYR A 12 -6.29 -14.70 -27.88
CA TYR A 12 -7.10 -15.57 -27.03
C TYR A 12 -7.75 -14.82 -25.85
N PRO A 13 -8.96 -15.20 -25.41
CA PRO A 13 -9.59 -14.61 -24.23
C PRO A 13 -8.78 -14.76 -22.94
N ALA A 14 -9.03 -13.91 -21.95
CA ALA A 14 -8.26 -13.89 -20.70
C ALA A 14 -8.25 -15.23 -19.93
N TYR A 15 -9.30 -16.06 -20.04
CA TYR A 15 -9.32 -17.40 -19.43
C TYR A 15 -8.27 -18.36 -20.01
N CYS A 16 -7.75 -18.10 -21.22
CA CYS A 16 -6.67 -18.86 -21.83
C CYS A 16 -5.28 -18.49 -21.31
N PHE A 17 -5.13 -17.37 -20.59
CA PHE A 17 -3.82 -16.83 -20.23
C PHE A 17 -2.98 -17.74 -19.31
N LYS A 18 -3.60 -18.68 -18.60
CA LYS A 18 -2.90 -19.76 -17.86
C LYS A 18 -2.12 -20.73 -18.75
N ALA A 19 -2.45 -20.83 -20.04
CA ALA A 19 -1.70 -21.60 -21.03
C ALA A 19 -0.69 -20.75 -21.82
N SER A 20 -0.56 -19.45 -21.51
CA SER A 20 0.46 -18.59 -22.10
C SER A 20 1.80 -18.78 -21.36
N PRO A 21 2.94 -18.91 -22.09
CA PRO A 21 4.26 -18.95 -21.47
C PRO A 21 4.69 -17.60 -20.86
N THR A 22 4.04 -16.48 -21.22
CA THR A 22 4.41 -15.13 -20.79
C THR A 22 3.57 -14.58 -19.65
N HIS A 23 2.28 -14.90 -19.56
CA HIS A 23 1.35 -14.16 -18.70
C HIS A 23 1.72 -14.19 -17.20
N PHE A 24 2.06 -15.37 -16.67
CA PHE A 24 2.37 -15.57 -15.25
C PHE A 24 3.88 -15.67 -14.97
N THR A 25 4.72 -15.15 -15.88
CA THR A 25 6.18 -15.23 -15.78
C THR A 25 6.81 -13.84 -15.83
N TRP A 26 7.99 -13.69 -15.22
CA TRP A 26 8.80 -12.47 -15.36
C TRP A 26 9.47 -12.48 -16.73
N VAL A 27 8.77 -12.00 -17.75
CA VAL A 27 9.25 -11.98 -19.14
C VAL A 27 10.50 -11.11 -19.22
N LYS A 28 11.65 -11.69 -19.58
CA LYS A 28 12.88 -10.92 -19.78
C LYS A 28 12.79 -10.24 -21.14
N MET A 29 12.83 -8.91 -21.15
CA MET A 29 12.69 -8.12 -22.37
C MET A 29 13.78 -7.05 -22.46
N ALA A 30 14.06 -6.60 -23.68
CA ALA A 30 14.84 -5.40 -23.89
C ALA A 30 13.94 -4.16 -23.73
N VAL A 31 14.47 -3.04 -23.28
CA VAL A 31 13.66 -1.81 -23.11
C VAL A 31 13.02 -1.38 -24.44
N ALA A 32 13.75 -1.47 -25.55
CA ALA A 32 13.23 -1.18 -26.89
C ALA A 32 12.03 -2.08 -27.27
N ASP A 33 12.01 -3.35 -26.84
CA ASP A 33 10.89 -4.27 -27.08
C ASP A 33 9.70 -3.96 -26.16
N VAL A 34 9.96 -3.55 -24.91
CA VAL A 34 8.93 -3.13 -23.94
C VAL A 34 8.16 -1.91 -24.43
N LEU A 35 8.84 -0.94 -25.06
CA LEU A 35 8.21 0.25 -25.61
C LEU A 35 7.42 -0.01 -26.91
N GLN A 36 7.64 -1.15 -27.57
CA GLN A 36 6.88 -1.60 -28.75
C GLN A 36 5.65 -2.45 -28.40
N LEU A 37 5.44 -2.75 -27.11
CA LEU A 37 4.29 -3.51 -26.66
C LEU A 37 2.97 -2.78 -26.97
N THR A 38 2.01 -3.53 -27.50
CA THR A 38 0.68 -3.00 -27.84
C THR A 38 -0.32 -3.25 -26.72
N ARG A 39 -1.34 -2.41 -26.62
CA ARG A 39 -2.48 -2.60 -25.70
C ARG A 39 -3.77 -2.72 -26.51
N ARG A 40 -4.64 -3.63 -26.11
CA ARG A 40 -5.97 -3.84 -26.71
C ARG A 40 -7.06 -3.49 -25.70
N ALA A 41 -8.09 -2.76 -26.13
CA ALA A 41 -9.17 -2.30 -25.25
C ALA A 41 -10.12 -3.42 -24.80
N GLU A 42 -10.07 -4.60 -25.45
CA GLU A 42 -10.86 -5.77 -25.07
C GLU A 42 -10.34 -6.48 -23.81
N TYR A 43 -9.15 -6.10 -23.32
CA TYR A 43 -8.44 -6.77 -22.23
C TYR A 43 -8.32 -5.88 -20.98
N PRO A 44 -8.15 -6.47 -19.78
CA PRO A 44 -7.93 -5.72 -18.55
C PRO A 44 -6.73 -4.78 -18.62
N GLU A 45 -6.77 -3.71 -17.82
CA GLU A 45 -5.62 -2.82 -17.68
C GLU A 45 -4.40 -3.55 -17.11
N GLY A 46 -3.20 -3.11 -17.50
CA GLY A 46 -1.95 -3.76 -17.14
C GLY A 46 -1.57 -4.97 -18.01
N ILE A 47 -2.41 -5.39 -18.96
CA ILE A 47 -2.08 -6.40 -19.98
C ILE A 47 -1.62 -5.73 -21.27
N PHE A 48 -0.49 -6.20 -21.77
CA PHE A 48 0.17 -5.75 -22.99
C PHE A 48 0.47 -6.95 -23.89
N PHE A 49 0.79 -6.70 -25.16
CA PHE A 49 1.02 -7.75 -26.14
C PHE A 49 2.29 -7.53 -26.96
N HIS A 50 3.14 -8.55 -26.97
CA HIS A 50 4.18 -8.75 -27.98
C HIS A 50 3.65 -9.79 -28.97
N GLN A 51 3.48 -9.43 -30.24
CA GLN A 51 2.61 -10.18 -31.16
C GLN A 51 1.22 -10.41 -30.52
N ASN A 52 0.87 -11.66 -30.20
CA ASN A 52 -0.33 -12.04 -29.45
C ASN A 52 -0.03 -12.64 -28.05
N HIS A 53 1.23 -12.62 -27.59
CA HIS A 53 1.59 -13.07 -26.24
C HIS A 53 1.14 -12.06 -25.18
N PRO A 54 0.27 -12.42 -24.22
CA PRO A 54 -0.13 -11.54 -23.14
C PRO A 54 1.00 -11.38 -22.12
N ILE A 55 1.43 -10.14 -21.89
CA ILE A 55 2.54 -9.76 -21.01
C ILE A 55 1.98 -8.83 -19.93
N HIS A 56 2.19 -9.22 -18.68
CA HIS A 56 1.78 -8.45 -17.50
C HIS A 56 2.99 -8.09 -16.62
N PHE A 57 3.89 -9.06 -16.42
CA PHE A 57 5.09 -8.93 -15.61
C PHE A 57 6.34 -8.95 -16.50
N ILE A 58 7.24 -7.98 -16.32
CA ILE A 58 8.53 -7.97 -17.02
C ILE A 58 9.71 -7.94 -16.06
N ALA A 59 10.84 -8.44 -16.54
CA ALA A 59 12.15 -8.25 -15.96
C ALA A 59 13.04 -7.51 -16.96
N VAL A 60 13.75 -6.49 -16.48
CA VAL A 60 14.76 -5.73 -17.23
C VAL A 60 16.04 -5.67 -16.40
N ALA A 61 17.19 -5.59 -17.07
CA ALA A 61 18.46 -5.32 -16.42
C ALA A 61 19.20 -4.22 -17.19
N GLY A 62 19.78 -3.27 -16.48
CA GLY A 62 20.42 -2.11 -17.08
C GLY A 62 20.95 -1.13 -16.04
N LEU A 63 21.58 -0.06 -16.52
CA LEU A 63 22.11 1.02 -15.69
C LEU A 63 20.98 1.98 -15.32
N ILE A 64 20.92 2.37 -14.04
CA ILE A 64 20.15 3.53 -13.63
C ILE A 64 20.87 4.78 -14.16
N THR A 65 20.21 5.58 -14.99
CA THR A 65 20.77 6.81 -15.59
C THR A 65 20.27 8.06 -14.89
N ALA A 66 19.05 8.04 -14.34
CA ALA A 66 18.48 9.14 -13.57
C ALA A 66 17.65 8.63 -12.38
N ARG A 67 17.51 9.49 -11.37
CA ARG A 67 16.62 9.30 -10.22
C ARG A 67 15.95 10.62 -9.88
N THR A 68 14.63 10.63 -9.80
CA THR A 68 13.81 11.82 -9.53
C THR A 68 12.82 11.52 -8.40
N GLU A 69 12.91 12.31 -7.34
CA GLU A 69 12.07 12.18 -6.15
C GLU A 69 10.81 13.05 -6.29
N TYR A 70 9.63 12.43 -6.25
CA TYR A 70 8.34 13.12 -6.16
C TYR A 70 7.66 12.83 -4.81
N PRO A 71 6.59 13.55 -4.42
CA PRO A 71 5.96 13.35 -3.10
C PRO A 71 5.42 11.93 -2.86
N ARG A 72 4.78 11.30 -3.86
CA ARG A 72 4.16 9.97 -3.73
C ARG A 72 4.93 8.84 -4.41
N VAL A 73 5.94 9.15 -5.23
CA VAL A 73 6.71 8.17 -6.00
C VAL A 73 8.17 8.60 -6.13
N THR A 74 9.06 7.64 -6.39
CA THR A 74 10.39 7.91 -6.94
C THR A 74 10.40 7.33 -8.36
N VAL A 75 10.88 8.11 -9.33
CA VAL A 75 11.05 7.63 -10.71
C VAL A 75 12.54 7.41 -10.95
N LEU A 76 12.89 6.22 -11.42
CA LEU A 76 14.22 5.87 -11.89
C LEU A 76 14.17 5.75 -13.41
N THR A 77 15.19 6.20 -14.12
CA THR A 77 15.33 5.91 -15.56
C THR A 77 16.37 4.81 -15.73
N LEU A 78 16.03 3.75 -16.46
CA LEU A 78 16.91 2.60 -16.75
C LEU A 78 17.26 2.56 -18.24
N ASP A 79 18.53 2.28 -18.54
CA ASP A 79 19.08 2.05 -19.88
C ASP A 79 19.72 0.66 -19.93
N ASP A 80 19.29 -0.20 -20.86
CA ASP A 80 19.82 -1.55 -21.11
C ASP A 80 20.65 -1.64 -22.39
N SER A 81 21.02 -0.49 -22.98
CA SER A 81 21.72 -0.37 -24.27
C SER A 81 20.96 -0.95 -25.48
N SER A 82 19.65 -1.25 -25.37
CA SER A 82 18.83 -1.69 -26.51
C SER A 82 18.42 -0.56 -27.47
N GLY A 83 18.84 0.68 -27.20
CA GLY A 83 18.49 1.87 -27.98
C GLY A 83 17.30 2.67 -27.42
N ALA A 84 16.83 2.35 -26.22
CA ALA A 84 15.75 3.05 -25.54
C ALA A 84 15.91 3.04 -24.02
N VAL A 85 15.21 3.94 -23.32
CA VAL A 85 15.20 4.05 -21.85
C VAL A 85 13.80 3.85 -21.28
N LEU A 86 13.72 3.30 -20.06
CA LEU A 86 12.47 2.96 -19.38
C LEU A 86 12.32 3.76 -18.08
N ASP A 87 11.18 4.41 -17.90
CA ASP A 87 10.78 4.98 -16.62
C ASP A 87 10.30 3.84 -15.68
N VAL A 88 10.92 3.75 -14.50
CA VAL A 88 10.58 2.81 -13.44
C VAL A 88 10.02 3.60 -12.26
N VAL A 89 8.75 3.39 -11.96
CA VAL A 89 8.00 4.06 -10.90
C VAL A 89 8.03 3.20 -9.64
N VAL A 90 8.50 3.78 -8.54
CA VAL A 90 8.52 3.16 -7.21
C VAL A 90 7.56 3.93 -6.31
N GLN A 91 6.58 3.25 -5.72
CA GLN A 91 5.60 3.89 -4.84
C GLN A 91 6.21 4.17 -3.47
N LYS A 92 5.84 5.30 -2.86
CA LYS A 92 6.13 5.61 -1.46
C LYS A 92 4.91 5.22 -0.61
N ALA A 93 5.14 4.65 0.57
CA ALA A 93 4.09 4.40 1.53
C ALA A 93 3.37 5.71 1.87
N ASP A 94 2.04 5.70 1.87
CA ASP A 94 1.26 6.88 2.18
C ASP A 94 1.32 7.15 3.69
N ALA A 95 1.88 8.30 4.08
CA ALA A 95 2.10 8.63 5.50
C ALA A 95 0.78 8.67 6.30
N ALA A 96 -0.35 8.90 5.64
CA ALA A 96 -1.68 8.89 6.25
C ALA A 96 -2.18 7.47 6.61
N ALA A 97 -1.59 6.39 6.06
CA ALA A 97 -1.95 5.01 6.38
C ALA A 97 -1.19 4.47 7.61
N VAL A 98 -0.11 5.15 8.03
CA VAL A 98 0.62 4.83 9.25
C VAL A 98 0.03 5.65 10.38
N GLY A 99 -0.88 5.04 11.17
CA GLY A 99 -1.34 5.62 12.42
C GLY A 99 -0.14 5.96 13.33
N PRO A 100 -0.24 7.01 14.18
CA PRO A 100 0.91 7.52 14.91
C PRO A 100 1.57 6.42 15.74
N ALA A 101 2.84 6.14 15.44
CA ALA A 101 3.63 5.18 16.19
C ALA A 101 3.70 5.63 17.67
N PRO A 102 3.60 4.71 18.64
CA PRO A 102 3.70 5.06 20.05
C PRO A 102 5.06 5.69 20.33
N ALA A 103 5.05 6.88 20.95
CA ALA A 103 6.27 7.60 21.28
C ALA A 103 7.20 6.74 22.17
N PRO A 104 8.53 6.77 21.93
CA PRO A 104 9.46 6.03 22.78
C PRO A 104 9.41 6.58 24.22
N ALA A 105 9.20 5.68 25.19
CA ALA A 105 9.19 6.04 26.59
C ALA A 105 10.58 6.54 27.05
N PRO A 106 10.66 7.57 27.92
CA PRO A 106 11.94 8.09 28.39
C PRO A 106 12.66 7.08 29.30
N ALA A 107 13.94 6.86 29.04
CA ALA A 107 14.81 6.05 29.90
C ALA A 107 15.11 6.76 31.24
N PRO A 108 15.26 6.02 32.35
CA PRO A 108 15.54 6.62 33.66
C PRO A 108 16.98 7.12 33.78
N ALA A 109 17.16 8.25 34.46
CA ALA A 109 18.46 8.88 34.69
C ALA A 109 19.28 8.17 35.80
N ALA A 110 20.61 8.15 35.64
CA ALA A 110 21.57 7.73 36.65
C ALA A 110 22.28 8.95 37.31
N PRO A 111 22.81 8.84 38.55
CA PRO A 111 23.22 10.00 39.35
C PRO A 111 24.63 10.53 39.07
N ILE A 112 24.90 11.75 39.56
CA ILE A 112 26.12 12.56 39.36
C ILE A 112 26.93 12.63 40.66
N ALA A 113 28.29 12.53 40.59
CA ALA A 113 29.32 13.28 41.39
C ALA A 113 30.72 12.63 41.26
N PRO A 114 31.85 13.31 41.60
CA PRO A 114 32.27 14.61 41.06
C PRO A 114 33.77 14.72 40.68
N ALA A 115 34.05 15.63 39.73
CA ALA A 115 35.25 16.46 39.50
C ALA A 115 36.69 16.06 39.94
N THR A 116 37.61 16.13 38.97
CA THR A 116 38.97 16.68 39.14
C THR A 116 39.36 17.52 37.91
N ALA A 117 40.10 18.61 38.11
CA ALA A 117 40.57 19.58 37.09
C ALA A 117 42.09 19.84 37.28
N PRO A 118 42.81 20.67 36.47
CA PRO A 118 42.40 21.57 35.36
C PRO A 118 42.96 21.08 33.98
N ALA A 119 43.23 21.82 32.88
CA ALA A 119 43.35 23.27 32.61
C ALA A 119 43.20 23.65 31.11
N GLU A 120 43.49 24.93 30.79
CA GLU A 120 43.95 25.54 29.50
C GLU A 120 43.07 25.50 28.22
N ALA A 121 42.16 26.48 28.15
CA ALA A 121 41.93 27.45 27.07
C ALA A 121 42.09 27.07 25.57
N SER A 122 41.00 27.22 24.78
CA SER A 122 40.84 28.36 23.83
C SER A 122 39.60 28.26 22.91
N GLY A 123 38.83 29.35 22.80
CA GLY A 123 38.09 29.72 21.56
C GLY A 123 36.69 29.10 21.33
N PRO A 124 35.70 29.87 20.81
CA PRO A 124 34.32 29.41 20.71
C PRO A 124 33.87 29.03 19.29
N ALA A 125 32.98 28.03 19.18
CA ALA A 125 32.03 27.90 18.08
C ALA A 125 30.80 27.11 18.51
N SER A 126 29.66 27.78 18.70
CA SER A 126 28.37 27.10 18.82
C SER A 126 28.03 26.41 17.50
N THR A 127 28.07 25.09 17.48
CA THR A 127 27.34 24.30 16.48
C THR A 127 26.51 23.28 17.25
N ALA A 128 25.20 23.52 17.35
CA ALA A 128 24.28 22.54 17.88
C ALA A 128 24.24 21.31 16.95
N PRO A 129 24.17 20.08 17.47
CA PRO A 129 23.95 18.91 16.63
C PRO A 129 22.53 18.97 16.06
N ASP A 130 22.43 19.13 14.75
CA ASP A 130 21.17 19.16 14.00
C ASP A 130 20.51 17.77 14.05
N PRO A 131 19.37 17.57 14.72
CA PRO A 131 18.74 16.25 14.83
C PRO A 131 17.78 16.03 13.65
N THR A 132 18.24 16.30 12.42
CA THR A 132 17.44 16.06 11.21
C THR A 132 17.47 14.57 10.84
N THR A 133 16.93 13.74 11.74
CA THR A 133 16.51 12.36 11.41
C THR A 133 15.24 12.45 10.58
N ALA A 134 15.39 12.87 9.32
CA ALA A 134 14.31 12.83 8.35
C ALA A 134 13.90 11.37 8.16
N SER A 135 12.71 11.02 8.63
CA SER A 135 12.13 9.69 8.40
C SER A 135 12.12 9.41 6.90
N ALA A 136 12.96 8.48 6.46
CA ALA A 136 13.09 8.17 5.04
C ALA A 136 11.74 7.70 4.47
N PRO A 137 11.33 8.16 3.27
CA PRO A 137 10.10 7.67 2.65
C PRO A 137 10.26 6.17 2.38
N HIS A 138 9.46 5.36 3.04
CA HIS A 138 9.49 3.91 2.92
C HIS A 138 8.83 3.48 1.60
N HIS A 139 9.61 3.00 0.65
CA HIS A 139 9.09 2.53 -0.64
C HIS A 139 8.36 1.19 -0.51
N ILE A 140 7.33 0.99 -1.33
CA ILE A 140 6.51 -0.23 -1.33
C ILE A 140 6.27 -0.77 -2.74
N ALA A 141 6.15 -2.10 -2.83
CA ALA A 141 5.72 -2.81 -4.02
C ALA A 141 4.19 -2.64 -4.23
N PRO A 142 3.70 -2.19 -5.40
CA PRO A 142 2.28 -1.92 -5.65
C PRO A 142 1.34 -3.09 -5.35
N THR A 143 1.70 -4.30 -5.78
CA THR A 143 0.82 -5.47 -5.71
C THR A 143 0.77 -6.08 -4.30
N THR A 144 1.88 -6.03 -3.56
CA THR A 144 2.01 -6.72 -2.26
C THR A 144 2.10 -5.79 -1.06
N ALA A 145 2.19 -4.47 -1.26
CA ALA A 145 2.49 -3.45 -0.26
C ALA A 145 3.77 -3.73 0.59
N LEU A 146 4.66 -4.59 0.09
CA LEU A 146 5.87 -5.00 0.82
C LEU A 146 6.97 -3.93 0.69
N PRO A 147 7.82 -3.75 1.72
CA PRO A 147 8.97 -2.85 1.67
C PRO A 147 9.89 -3.09 0.47
N LEU A 148 10.37 -2.01 -0.16
CA LEU A 148 11.42 -2.02 -1.17
C LEU A 148 12.60 -1.16 -0.74
N ASP A 149 13.80 -1.75 -0.67
CA ASP A 149 15.04 -0.97 -0.54
C ASP A 149 15.55 -0.52 -1.91
N ILE A 150 15.29 0.75 -2.23
CA ILE A 150 15.84 1.43 -3.41
C ILE A 150 16.98 2.40 -3.07
N HIS A 151 17.48 2.44 -1.83
CA HIS A 151 18.69 3.20 -1.50
C HIS A 151 19.88 2.87 -2.44
N PRO A 152 20.17 1.59 -2.77
CA PRO A 152 21.25 1.27 -3.71
C PRO A 152 20.99 1.67 -5.18
N LEU A 153 19.76 2.03 -5.55
CA LEU A 153 19.40 2.40 -6.93
C LEU A 153 19.69 3.88 -7.17
N VAL A 154 20.97 4.18 -7.39
CA VAL A 154 21.50 5.51 -7.72
C VAL A 154 22.01 5.53 -9.16
N PRO A 155 22.12 6.70 -9.82
CA PRO A 155 22.72 6.80 -11.15
C PRO A 155 24.11 6.13 -11.22
N GLY A 156 24.33 5.34 -12.27
CA GLY A 156 25.51 4.47 -12.44
C GLY A 156 25.39 3.08 -11.82
N ALA A 157 24.34 2.79 -11.04
CA ALA A 157 24.12 1.44 -10.51
C ALA A 157 23.54 0.51 -11.59
N LEU A 158 24.17 -0.66 -11.76
CA LEU A 158 23.63 -1.74 -12.59
C LEU A 158 22.62 -2.57 -11.77
N ALA A 159 21.39 -2.66 -12.26
CA ALA A 159 20.27 -3.26 -11.53
C ALA A 159 19.44 -4.20 -12.40
N HIS A 160 18.89 -5.24 -11.78
CA HIS A 160 17.87 -6.13 -12.32
C HIS A 160 16.55 -5.78 -11.62
N LEU A 161 15.60 -5.27 -12.40
CA LEU A 161 14.32 -4.77 -11.92
C LEU A 161 13.18 -5.63 -12.47
N LYS A 162 12.18 -5.86 -11.63
CA LYS A 162 10.98 -6.66 -11.93
C LYS A 162 9.75 -5.86 -11.54
N GLY A 163 8.76 -5.83 -12.41
CA GLY A 163 7.57 -5.03 -12.18
C GLY A 163 6.41 -5.33 -13.11
N THR A 164 5.26 -4.76 -12.79
CA THR A 164 4.07 -4.75 -13.64
C THR A 164 4.12 -3.58 -14.62
N LEU A 165 3.53 -3.76 -15.79
CA LEU A 165 3.46 -2.72 -16.81
C LEU A 165 2.31 -1.74 -16.56
N SER A 166 2.56 -0.46 -16.82
CA SER A 166 1.59 0.63 -16.71
C SER A 166 1.76 1.64 -17.84
N ILE A 167 0.78 2.52 -18.06
CA ILE A 167 0.88 3.63 -19.02
C ILE A 167 0.71 4.98 -18.32
N TYR A 168 1.62 5.90 -18.62
CA TYR A 168 1.51 7.31 -18.26
C TYR A 168 1.03 8.14 -19.45
N ARG A 169 0.02 9.01 -19.21
CA ARG A 169 -0.58 9.93 -20.21
C ARG A 169 -0.89 9.26 -21.55
N HIS A 170 -1.45 8.05 -21.50
CA HIS A 170 -1.86 7.24 -22.66
C HIS A 170 -0.78 6.88 -23.70
N THR A 171 0.48 7.28 -23.49
CA THR A 171 1.52 7.26 -24.54
C THR A 171 2.86 6.66 -24.10
N ARG A 172 3.21 6.70 -22.80
CA ARG A 172 4.47 6.13 -22.30
C ARG A 172 4.23 4.89 -21.45
N ILE A 173 4.82 3.78 -21.84
CA ILE A 173 4.88 2.58 -21.00
C ILE A 173 5.90 2.81 -19.87
N GLN A 174 5.52 2.44 -18.65
CA GLN A 174 6.35 2.57 -17.45
C GLN A 174 6.27 1.29 -16.61
N LEU A 175 7.38 0.95 -15.94
CA LEU A 175 7.47 -0.20 -15.05
C LEU A 175 7.10 0.20 -13.62
N GLN A 176 6.06 -0.40 -13.04
CA GLN A 176 5.78 -0.26 -11.60
C GLN A 176 6.64 -1.29 -10.85
N LEU A 177 7.57 -0.83 -10.00
CA LEU A 177 8.58 -1.70 -9.40
C LEU A 177 7.97 -2.64 -8.34
N GLU A 178 8.09 -3.94 -8.55
CA GLU A 178 7.67 -4.98 -7.61
C GLU A 178 8.86 -5.61 -6.88
N ARG A 179 10.02 -5.76 -7.53
CA ARG A 179 11.26 -6.28 -6.92
C ARG A 179 12.50 -5.71 -7.61
N CYS A 180 13.57 -5.46 -6.86
CA CYS A 180 14.86 -5.00 -7.39
C CYS A 180 16.03 -5.80 -6.81
N ALA A 181 17.12 -5.93 -7.58
CA ALA A 181 18.39 -6.47 -7.14
C ALA A 181 19.55 -5.74 -7.82
N LEU A 182 20.62 -5.43 -7.06
CA LEU A 182 21.87 -4.93 -7.64
C LEU A 182 22.63 -6.05 -8.36
N LEU A 183 23.12 -5.76 -9.56
CA LEU A 183 24.09 -6.59 -10.27
C LEU A 183 25.51 -6.05 -9.96
N ARG A 184 25.96 -6.20 -8.72
CA ARG A 184 27.16 -5.50 -8.20
C ARG A 184 28.43 -5.69 -9.05
N GLY A 185 29.03 -4.56 -9.45
CA GLY A 185 30.35 -4.50 -10.07
C GLY A 185 31.46 -4.95 -9.09
N GLY A 186 32.35 -5.81 -9.59
CA GLY A 186 33.38 -6.48 -8.79
C GLY A 186 33.71 -7.86 -9.36
N GLY A 187 34.08 -7.91 -10.65
CA GLY A 187 34.31 -9.14 -11.42
C GLY A 187 33.06 -9.99 -11.73
N GLY A 188 32.10 -10.06 -10.80
CA GLY A 188 30.87 -10.86 -10.92
C GLY A 188 29.70 -10.14 -11.61
N GLY A 189 29.62 -8.82 -11.56
CA GLY A 189 28.48 -8.03 -12.09
C GLY A 189 28.24 -8.22 -13.57
N VAL A 190 29.27 -8.04 -14.41
CA VAL A 190 29.21 -8.28 -15.87
C VAL A 190 28.80 -9.72 -16.18
N ASN A 191 29.23 -10.69 -15.37
CA ASN A 191 28.80 -12.09 -15.55
C ASN A 191 27.32 -12.31 -15.17
N ALA A 192 26.73 -11.50 -14.31
CA ALA A 192 25.30 -11.55 -14.00
C ALA A 192 24.46 -10.87 -15.09
N GLU A 193 24.96 -9.75 -15.62
CA GLU A 193 24.41 -9.03 -16.76
C GLU A 193 24.41 -9.87 -18.03
N MET A 194 25.55 -10.44 -18.42
CA MET A 194 25.66 -11.31 -19.61
C MET A 194 24.73 -12.53 -19.53
N ARG A 195 24.57 -13.15 -18.35
CA ARG A 195 23.59 -14.22 -18.14
C ARG A 195 22.14 -13.73 -18.25
N PHE A 196 21.86 -12.48 -17.89
CA PHE A 196 20.53 -11.90 -18.08
C PHE A 196 20.27 -11.67 -19.58
N LEU A 197 21.23 -11.10 -20.31
CA LEU A 197 21.15 -10.86 -21.75
C LEU A 197 20.98 -12.18 -22.52
N GLU A 198 21.80 -13.19 -22.24
CA GLU A 198 21.67 -14.54 -22.81
C GLU A 198 20.26 -15.13 -22.57
N GLN A 199 19.73 -15.01 -21.35
CA GLN A 199 18.39 -15.51 -21.02
C GLN A 199 17.26 -14.68 -21.65
N ARG A 200 17.47 -13.37 -21.88
CA ARG A 200 16.54 -12.48 -22.58
C ARG A 200 16.47 -12.85 -24.06
N ASP A 201 17.63 -12.93 -24.71
CA ASP A 201 17.74 -13.17 -26.14
C ASP A 201 17.26 -14.58 -26.51
N ARG A 202 17.59 -15.58 -25.68
CA ARG A 202 17.03 -16.94 -25.81
C ARG A 202 15.51 -16.94 -25.64
N PHE A 203 14.97 -16.28 -24.61
CA PHE A 203 13.51 -16.24 -24.39
C PHE A 203 12.79 -15.52 -25.54
N ARG A 204 13.41 -14.48 -26.10
CA ARG A 204 12.89 -13.80 -27.29
C ARG A 204 12.76 -14.75 -28.48
N VAL A 205 13.85 -15.43 -28.85
CA VAL A 205 13.87 -16.33 -30.01
C VAL A 205 13.00 -17.59 -29.80
N GLU A 206 13.02 -18.18 -28.60
CA GLU A 206 12.28 -19.41 -28.30
C GLU A 206 10.78 -19.19 -28.05
N VAL A 207 10.36 -18.00 -27.61
CA VAL A 207 8.99 -17.72 -27.16
C VAL A 207 8.35 -16.53 -27.86
N LEU A 208 8.97 -15.35 -27.83
CA LEU A 208 8.31 -14.10 -28.24
C LEU A 208 8.27 -13.90 -29.77
N ASP A 209 9.31 -14.32 -30.49
CA ASP A 209 9.39 -14.16 -31.94
C ASP A 209 8.43 -15.09 -32.70
N ALA A 210 7.94 -16.17 -32.06
CA ALA A 210 6.91 -17.06 -32.61
C ALA A 210 5.51 -16.72 -32.06
N PRO A 211 4.45 -16.66 -32.89
CA PRO A 211 3.09 -16.43 -32.41
C PRO A 211 2.63 -17.49 -31.39
N TRP A 212 1.94 -17.06 -30.34
CA TRP A 212 1.28 -17.99 -29.42
C TRP A 212 0.11 -18.66 -30.12
N VAL A 213 0.06 -19.99 -30.12
CA VAL A 213 -1.05 -20.76 -30.73
C VAL A 213 -1.56 -21.78 -29.73
N LEU A 214 -2.88 -21.87 -29.60
CA LEU A 214 -3.56 -22.91 -28.83
C LEU A 214 -4.39 -23.80 -29.76
N ALA A 215 -4.39 -25.11 -29.51
CA ALA A 215 -5.29 -26.02 -30.20
C ALA A 215 -6.76 -25.72 -29.80
N ALA A 216 -7.71 -25.90 -30.71
CA ALA A 216 -9.13 -25.68 -30.44
C ALA A 216 -9.65 -26.53 -29.26
N GLU A 217 -9.14 -27.75 -29.10
CA GLU A 217 -9.43 -28.63 -27.95
C GLU A 217 -8.94 -28.04 -26.63
N GLU A 218 -7.78 -27.38 -26.64
CA GLU A 218 -7.19 -26.72 -25.48
C GLU A 218 -8.00 -25.49 -25.09
N VAL A 219 -8.36 -24.63 -26.06
CA VAL A 219 -9.25 -23.49 -25.82
C VAL A 219 -10.59 -23.95 -25.24
N ALA A 220 -11.18 -25.02 -25.78
CA ALA A 220 -12.42 -25.60 -25.25
C ALA A 220 -12.26 -26.20 -23.84
N ARG A 221 -11.09 -26.75 -23.50
CA ARG A 221 -10.76 -27.22 -22.14
C ARG A 221 -10.66 -26.05 -21.17
N LEU A 222 -9.87 -25.04 -21.50
CA LEU A 222 -9.64 -23.85 -20.67
C LEU A 222 -10.94 -23.08 -20.41
N ARG A 223 -11.82 -23.00 -21.41
CA ARG A 223 -13.17 -22.43 -21.25
C ARG A 223 -14.01 -23.22 -20.23
N ARG A 224 -14.18 -24.54 -20.40
CA ARG A 224 -14.94 -25.37 -19.46
C ARG A 224 -14.43 -25.28 -18.03
N GLU A 225 -13.12 -25.17 -17.85
CA GLU A 225 -12.50 -25.03 -16.54
C GLU A 225 -12.79 -23.66 -15.91
N ALA A 226 -12.82 -22.59 -16.70
CA ALA A 226 -13.18 -21.25 -16.27
C ALA A 226 -14.67 -21.12 -15.92
N ASP A 227 -15.56 -21.63 -16.77
CA ASP A 227 -17.01 -21.68 -16.50
C ASP A 227 -17.28 -22.40 -15.15
N ALA A 228 -16.56 -23.51 -14.90
CA ALA A 228 -16.66 -24.26 -13.64
C ALA A 228 -15.98 -23.57 -12.45
N GLU A 229 -15.01 -22.67 -12.66
CA GLU A 229 -14.39 -21.87 -11.61
C GLU A 229 -15.29 -20.72 -11.18
N GLU A 230 -15.96 -20.08 -12.13
CA GLU A 230 -16.99 -19.06 -11.89
C GLU A 230 -18.12 -19.63 -11.03
N GLU A 231 -18.71 -20.77 -11.40
CA GLU A 231 -19.74 -21.45 -10.60
C GLU A 231 -19.27 -21.77 -9.16
N ARG A 232 -18.02 -22.24 -9.00
CA ARG A 232 -17.44 -22.51 -7.67
C ARG A 232 -17.31 -21.24 -6.84
N GLY A 233 -16.89 -20.13 -7.46
CA GLY A 233 -16.74 -18.81 -6.85
C GLY A 233 -18.08 -18.21 -6.43
N GLU A 234 -19.08 -18.22 -7.31
CA GLU A 234 -20.45 -17.78 -7.01
C GLU A 234 -21.05 -18.58 -5.85
N ALA A 235 -20.90 -19.90 -5.87
CA ALA A 235 -21.35 -20.77 -4.78
C ALA A 235 -20.64 -20.45 -3.46
N GLU A 236 -19.36 -20.05 -3.48
CA GLU A 236 -18.67 -19.62 -2.26
C GLU A 236 -19.16 -18.27 -1.75
N VAL A 237 -19.32 -17.28 -2.63
CA VAL A 237 -19.87 -15.96 -2.27
C VAL A 237 -21.30 -16.10 -1.71
N ALA A 238 -22.13 -16.98 -2.28
CA ALA A 238 -23.45 -17.31 -1.75
C ALA A 238 -23.38 -17.97 -0.36
N ARG A 239 -22.43 -18.89 -0.13
CA ARG A 239 -22.17 -19.48 1.20
C ARG A 239 -21.74 -18.40 2.21
N TRP A 240 -20.85 -17.48 1.84
CA TRP A 240 -20.40 -16.37 2.69
C TRP A 240 -21.54 -15.40 3.02
N ARG A 241 -22.31 -14.95 2.01
CA ARG A 241 -23.50 -14.09 2.21
C ARG A 241 -24.52 -14.74 3.15
N ARG A 242 -24.79 -16.05 3.00
CA ARG A 242 -25.67 -16.81 3.91
C ARG A 242 -25.12 -16.86 5.35
N ARG A 243 -23.80 -17.02 5.54
CA ARG A 243 -23.16 -16.99 6.86
C ARG A 243 -23.20 -15.59 7.49
N ALA A 244 -22.95 -14.54 6.70
CA ALA A 244 -22.99 -13.15 7.15
C ALA A 244 -24.40 -12.76 7.63
N ARG A 245 -25.45 -13.04 6.83
CA ARG A 245 -26.85 -12.80 7.23
C ARG A 245 -27.20 -13.49 8.56
N ARG A 246 -26.73 -14.73 8.75
CA ARG A 246 -26.92 -15.50 10.00
C ARG A 246 -26.12 -14.96 11.20
N ARG A 247 -25.07 -14.15 10.98
CA ARG A 247 -24.37 -13.43 12.07
C ARG A 247 -25.18 -12.21 12.49
N VAL A 248 -25.54 -11.36 11.53
CA VAL A 248 -26.38 -10.16 11.75
C VAL A 248 -27.68 -10.51 12.46
N GLU A 249 -28.38 -11.57 12.02
CA GLU A 249 -29.63 -12.03 12.65
C GLU A 249 -29.45 -12.45 14.13
N ARG A 250 -28.28 -12.99 14.51
CA ARG A 250 -27.96 -13.31 15.90
C ARG A 250 -27.61 -12.06 16.68
N GLU A 251 -26.76 -11.21 16.12
CA GLU A 251 -26.32 -9.93 16.71
C GLU A 251 -27.52 -9.01 16.96
N GLU A 252 -28.48 -8.93 16.05
CA GLU A 252 -29.76 -8.24 16.26
C GLU A 252 -30.59 -8.89 17.40
N ARG A 253 -30.67 -10.23 17.44
CA ARG A 253 -31.46 -10.93 18.47
C ARG A 253 -30.85 -10.75 19.86
N ASP A 254 -29.53 -10.69 19.96
CA ASP A 254 -28.82 -10.43 21.22
C ASP A 254 -28.84 -8.94 21.57
N GLY A 255 -28.73 -8.06 20.58
CA GLY A 255 -28.94 -6.60 20.73
C GLY A 255 -30.32 -6.25 21.25
N ARG A 256 -31.39 -6.89 20.74
CA ARG A 256 -32.77 -6.75 21.27
C ARG A 256 -32.85 -7.12 22.75
N LYS A 257 -32.28 -8.26 23.16
CA LYS A 257 -32.22 -8.68 24.58
C LYS A 257 -31.39 -7.75 25.47
N ILE A 258 -30.36 -7.10 24.91
CA ILE A 258 -29.54 -6.12 25.64
C ILE A 258 -30.35 -4.83 25.83
N TRP A 259 -31.04 -4.38 24.78
CA TRP A 259 -31.89 -3.19 24.81
C TRP A 259 -33.06 -3.34 25.80
N GLU A 260 -33.79 -4.46 25.76
CA GLU A 260 -34.86 -4.79 26.73
C GLU A 260 -34.36 -4.76 28.18
N ARG A 261 -33.15 -5.30 28.45
CA ARG A 261 -32.56 -5.26 29.80
C ARG A 261 -32.17 -3.85 30.21
N TRP A 262 -31.63 -3.07 29.28
CA TRP A 262 -31.23 -1.68 29.51
C TRP A 262 -32.45 -0.80 29.79
N GLU A 263 -33.56 -0.97 29.05
CA GLU A 263 -34.80 -0.22 29.27
C GLU A 263 -35.40 -0.51 30.67
N VAL A 264 -35.38 -1.77 31.11
CA VAL A 264 -35.79 -2.16 32.48
C VAL A 264 -34.85 -1.57 33.54
N GLU A 265 -33.55 -1.53 33.27
CA GLU A 265 -32.56 -0.97 34.20
C GLU A 265 -32.66 0.56 34.28
N GLU A 266 -32.83 1.26 33.16
CA GLU A 266 -33.10 2.70 33.11
C GLU A 266 -34.41 3.05 33.80
N GLY A 267 -35.50 2.30 33.54
CA GLY A 267 -36.75 2.47 34.26
C GLY A 267 -36.64 2.22 35.78
N ARG A 268 -35.58 1.54 36.24
CA ARG A 268 -35.21 1.46 37.66
C ARG A 268 -34.38 2.67 38.10
N ARG A 269 -33.34 3.05 37.35
CA ARG A 269 -32.51 4.24 37.62
C ARG A 269 -33.34 5.53 37.65
N GLU A 270 -34.33 5.68 36.78
CA GLU A 270 -35.20 6.87 36.74
C GLU A 270 -36.07 6.95 38.00
N LYS A 271 -36.58 5.82 38.51
CA LYS A 271 -37.32 5.75 39.77
C LYS A 271 -36.42 6.01 40.98
N GLU A 272 -35.23 5.41 41.00
CA GLU A 272 -34.20 5.69 42.02
C GLU A 272 -33.82 7.18 42.01
N ALA A 273 -33.60 7.76 40.83
CA ALA A 273 -33.31 9.19 40.67
C ALA A 273 -34.51 10.08 41.02
N ALA A 274 -35.76 9.63 40.80
CA ALA A 274 -36.96 10.34 41.24
C ALA A 274 -37.04 10.40 42.77
N VAL A 275 -36.78 9.27 43.45
CA VAL A 275 -36.72 9.20 44.92
C VAL A 275 -35.56 10.06 45.45
N VAL A 276 -34.39 10.05 44.81
CA VAL A 276 -33.26 10.93 45.20
C VAL A 276 -33.58 12.41 44.96
N ARG A 277 -34.28 12.77 43.88
CA ARG A 277 -34.76 14.14 43.64
C ARG A 277 -35.77 14.57 44.70
N GLU A 278 -36.72 13.70 45.05
CA GLU A 278 -37.73 13.96 46.07
C GLU A 278 -37.12 14.11 47.46
N ALA A 279 -36.26 13.18 47.87
CA ALA A 279 -35.49 13.25 49.11
C ALA A 279 -34.56 14.49 49.14
N GLY A 280 -34.00 14.90 48.00
CA GLY A 280 -33.23 16.14 47.87
C GLY A 280 -34.09 17.40 48.06
N VAL A 281 -35.30 17.42 47.50
CA VAL A 281 -36.28 18.51 47.71
C VAL A 281 -36.74 18.54 49.18
N GLU A 282 -36.94 17.39 49.81
CA GLU A 282 -37.30 17.30 51.23
C GLU A 282 -36.15 17.75 52.15
N LEU A 283 -34.92 17.34 51.86
CA LEU A 283 -33.71 17.82 52.53
C LEU A 283 -33.57 19.35 52.41
N MET A 284 -33.80 19.91 51.21
CA MET A 284 -33.81 21.37 51.00
C MET A 284 -34.92 22.07 51.80
N ARG A 285 -36.11 21.48 51.90
CA ARG A 285 -37.20 21.99 52.77
C ARG A 285 -36.84 21.93 54.25
N LEU A 286 -36.16 20.88 54.70
CA LEU A 286 -35.70 20.72 56.08
C LEU A 286 -34.56 21.70 56.41
N LEU A 287 -33.63 21.94 55.50
CA LEU A 287 -32.58 22.96 55.62
C LEU A 287 -33.16 24.39 55.59
N GLY A 288 -34.26 24.61 54.87
CA GLY A 288 -35.02 25.87 54.92
C GLY A 288 -35.74 26.10 56.25
N ARG A 289 -36.20 25.03 56.93
CA ARG A 289 -36.87 25.11 58.24
C ARG A 289 -35.90 25.16 59.43
N ARG A 290 -34.80 24.39 59.38
CA ARG A 290 -33.65 24.54 60.28
C ARG A 290 -32.82 25.71 59.81
N GLY A 291 -33.28 26.92 60.10
CA GLY A 291 -32.67 28.17 59.65
C GLY A 291 -31.15 28.18 59.83
N VAL A 292 -30.43 28.00 58.72
CA VAL A 292 -28.98 28.17 58.67
C VAL A 292 -28.70 29.64 58.99
N LYS A 293 -28.17 29.89 60.19
CA LYS A 293 -27.38 31.11 60.43
C LYS A 293 -26.24 31.09 59.42
N ARG A 294 -26.35 31.89 58.37
CA ARG A 294 -25.20 32.26 57.51
C ARG A 294 -24.14 32.86 58.42
N GLY A 295 -22.93 32.31 58.34
CA GLY A 295 -21.86 32.61 59.30
C GLY A 295 -20.52 31.96 58.97
N VAL A 296 -20.24 31.73 57.68
CA VAL A 296 -18.88 31.57 57.16
C VAL A 296 -18.81 32.29 55.83
N GLU A 297 -17.98 33.33 55.77
CA GLU A 297 -17.60 33.98 54.53
C GLU A 297 -16.61 33.08 53.78
N PHE A 298 -16.79 32.91 52.48
CA PHE A 298 -15.65 32.64 51.59
C PHE A 298 -15.63 33.72 50.50
N HIS A 299 -14.42 34.20 50.23
CA HIS A 299 -14.14 35.45 49.56
C HIS A 299 -14.53 35.43 48.07
N ASN A 300 -14.87 36.60 47.51
CA ASN A 300 -14.98 36.76 46.07
C ASN A 300 -13.63 36.51 45.39
N GLY A 301 -13.67 35.86 44.23
CA GLY A 301 -12.61 35.83 43.24
C GLY A 301 -13.25 35.93 41.86
N ASP A 302 -13.12 37.08 41.22
CA ASP A 302 -13.73 37.37 39.91
C ASP A 302 -13.19 36.45 38.80
N GLY A 303 -14.05 36.12 37.84
CA GLY A 303 -13.72 35.20 36.74
C GLY A 303 -14.78 35.18 35.65
N ALA A 304 -14.96 36.30 34.96
CA ALA A 304 -15.84 36.37 33.79
C ALA A 304 -15.35 35.41 32.68
N GLY A 305 -16.30 34.72 32.03
CA GLY A 305 -15.98 33.70 31.03
C GLY A 305 -17.21 33.25 30.24
N ASP A 306 -17.77 34.16 29.44
CA ASP A 306 -18.72 33.79 28.37
C ASP A 306 -18.06 32.80 27.40
N GLY A 307 -18.85 31.84 26.91
CA GLY A 307 -18.36 30.64 26.25
C GLY A 307 -19.43 29.88 25.48
N SER A 308 -20.43 30.57 24.94
CA SER A 308 -21.33 29.96 23.95
C SER A 308 -20.54 29.34 22.80
N ARG A 309 -20.69 28.03 22.54
CA ARG A 309 -20.40 27.50 21.21
C ARG A 309 -21.38 26.43 20.74
N ASN A 310 -22.04 26.84 19.67
CA ASN A 310 -23.07 26.17 18.92
C ASN A 310 -22.49 25.02 18.06
N ARG A 311 -23.42 24.27 17.47
CA ARG A 311 -23.33 23.29 16.38
C ARG A 311 -22.23 23.47 15.31
N GLN A 312 -22.05 22.36 14.57
CA GLN A 312 -21.65 22.20 13.16
C GLN A 312 -20.17 22.05 12.80
N GLY A 313 -19.91 21.14 11.85
CA GLY A 313 -18.74 21.12 10.96
C GLY A 313 -17.79 19.95 11.19
N GLY A 314 -17.91 18.90 10.37
CA GLY A 314 -17.06 17.69 10.40
C GLY A 314 -17.72 16.55 9.65
#